data_AF-A0A5B6ZRB6-F1
#
_entry.id   AF-A0A5B6ZRB6-F1
#
_cell.length_a   1.000
_cell.length_b   1.000
_cell.length_c   1.000
_cell.angle_alpha   90.00
_cell.angle_beta   90.00
_cell.angle_gamma   90.00
#
_symmetry.space_group_name_H-M   'P 1'
#
loop_
_entity.id
_entity.type
_entity.pdbx_description
1 polymer ?
#
loop_
_entity_poly.entity_id
_entity_poly.type
_entity_poly.pdbx_seq_one_letter_code
_entity_poly.pdbx_strand_id
1 'polypeptide(L)'
;MAEEFLLSFAAELILKKVVSSASEEISLGRGLKGELKRLNKKLTMVQALLRDYSAETTRVRGDAMTIWLRKLEDVAYHADNVLDEFAYEILRRKVEIRNQFKKKVRCFFSLSNPVAFRFKMARKVMKINSSLRDIINEANDFGLREIKKELSPQVVIDIESSRETHFHVDDSEVVGRKDDVSKIVNMLISSSINQDDVLSVLPVVGMGGLGKTTLAQLVYKDEQVNQHFNVVMWVSVSDDFDVKKILGRILESLNMPAKESKNAMVQSLREELAGKNYILVLDDVWNEDPVKWEDLRTCLLGISATTRNGVIVTTRTDDVASIMGTLGSHHLKNLPEVHCWTVFEQRAFASGGPPKTPEFEAIGRQVAKKCGGVPLAAKVLGGMMHSKKEKSEWLCIRDSEIWTLPEDKNGILRALKLSFN
;
A
#
# COMPACT_ATOMS: atom_id res chain seq x y z
N MET A 1 -25.62 -8.56 9.40
CA MET A 1 -25.28 -7.45 8.49
C MET A 1 -23.84 -6.95 8.66
N ALA A 2 -23.45 -6.26 9.75
CA ALA A 2 -22.06 -5.77 9.88
C ALA A 2 -21.03 -6.90 10.03
N GLU A 3 -21.32 -7.91 10.84
CA GLU A 3 -20.48 -9.11 11.01
C GLU A 3 -20.36 -9.92 9.72
N GLU A 4 -21.48 -10.11 9.02
CA GLU A 4 -21.53 -10.79 7.71
C GLU A 4 -20.74 -10.04 6.62
N PHE A 5 -20.77 -8.71 6.64
CA PHE A 5 -19.97 -7.85 5.77
C PHE A 5 -18.47 -8.00 6.07
N LEU A 6 -18.07 -7.99 7.34
CA LEU A 6 -16.68 -8.16 7.76
C LEU A 6 -16.13 -9.54 7.40
N LEU A 7 -16.93 -10.59 7.58
CA LEU A 7 -16.57 -11.97 7.21
C LEU A 7 -16.38 -12.11 5.70
N SER A 8 -17.26 -11.52 4.90
CA SER A 8 -17.12 -11.52 3.44
C SER A 8 -15.86 -10.79 2.96
N PHE A 9 -15.55 -9.65 3.57
CA PHE A 9 -14.37 -8.85 3.25
C PHE A 9 -13.06 -9.56 3.64
N ALA A 10 -13.03 -10.20 4.82
CA ALA A 10 -11.89 -11.00 5.27
C ALA A 10 -11.66 -12.21 4.34
N ALA A 11 -12.73 -12.91 3.97
CA ALA A 11 -12.66 -14.04 3.04
C ALA A 11 -12.09 -13.62 1.67
N GLU A 12 -12.53 -12.46 1.16
CA GLU A 12 -12.04 -11.90 -0.10
C GLU A 12 -10.55 -11.56 -0.04
N LEU A 13 -10.10 -10.91 1.03
CA LEU A 13 -8.69 -10.53 1.21
C LEU A 13 -7.76 -11.74 1.25
N ILE A 14 -8.14 -12.77 2.01
CA ILE A 14 -7.37 -14.01 2.12
C ILE A 14 -7.27 -14.70 0.76
N LEU A 15 -8.38 -14.81 0.03
CA LEU A 15 -8.39 -15.46 -1.27
C LEU A 15 -7.61 -14.69 -2.34
N LYS A 16 -7.64 -13.35 -2.33
CA LYS A 16 -6.79 -12.51 -3.19
C LYS A 16 -5.31 -12.69 -2.86
N LYS A 17 -4.98 -12.77 -1.57
CA LYS A 17 -3.62 -12.98 -1.11
C LYS A 17 -3.08 -14.33 -1.59
N VAL A 18 -3.90 -15.41 -1.61
CA VAL A 18 -3.52 -16.71 -2.21
C VAL A 18 -3.12 -16.56 -3.66
N VAL A 19 -3.89 -15.81 -4.45
CA VAL A 19 -3.60 -15.58 -5.87
C VAL A 19 -2.27 -14.85 -6.04
N SER A 20 -2.04 -13.78 -5.28
CA SER A 20 -0.79 -13.01 -5.33
C SER A 20 0.44 -13.82 -4.92
N SER A 21 0.39 -14.49 -3.76
CA SER A 21 1.53 -15.26 -3.22
C SER A 21 1.90 -16.45 -4.11
N ALA A 22 0.91 -17.07 -4.76
CA ALA A 22 1.19 -18.12 -5.72
C ALA A 22 1.73 -17.57 -7.05
N SER A 23 1.34 -16.36 -7.47
CA SER A 23 1.86 -15.70 -8.68
C SER A 23 3.31 -15.25 -8.57
N GLU A 24 3.78 -14.97 -7.36
CA GLU A 24 5.17 -14.62 -7.04
C GLU A 24 6.14 -15.83 -7.13
N GLU A 25 5.64 -17.06 -7.24
CA GLU A 25 6.50 -18.21 -7.52
C GLU A 25 6.99 -18.20 -8.99
N ILE A 26 8.27 -17.82 -9.17
CA ILE A 26 9.01 -17.56 -10.43
C ILE A 26 8.93 -18.68 -11.51
N SER A 27 8.35 -19.85 -11.23
CA SER A 27 8.02 -20.81 -12.28
C SER A 27 6.78 -21.64 -11.94
N LEU A 28 5.63 -20.98 -11.94
CA LEU A 28 4.33 -21.68 -11.93
C LEU A 28 4.26 -22.72 -13.05
N GLY A 29 4.12 -24.00 -12.69
CA GLY A 29 3.81 -25.05 -13.66
C GLY A 29 2.46 -24.76 -14.34
N ARG A 30 2.29 -25.14 -15.62
CA ARG A 30 1.05 -24.87 -16.40
C ARG A 30 -0.24 -25.21 -15.64
N GLY A 31 -0.22 -26.28 -14.84
CA GLY A 31 -1.35 -26.69 -13.98
C GLY A 31 -1.70 -25.69 -12.87
N LEU A 32 -0.72 -25.25 -12.07
CA LEU A 32 -0.96 -24.27 -10.99
C LEU A 32 -1.39 -22.91 -11.55
N LYS A 33 -0.77 -22.45 -12.64
CA LYS A 33 -1.18 -21.22 -13.34
C LYS A 33 -2.63 -21.29 -13.83
N GLY A 34 -3.04 -22.44 -14.36
CA GLY A 34 -4.42 -22.68 -14.79
C GLY A 34 -5.41 -22.63 -13.61
N GLU A 35 -5.06 -23.24 -12.49
CA GLU A 35 -5.89 -23.22 -11.28
C GLU A 35 -5.98 -21.84 -10.63
N LEU A 36 -4.91 -21.04 -10.61
CA LEU A 36 -4.97 -19.66 -10.13
C LEU A 36 -5.84 -18.76 -11.01
N LYS A 37 -5.79 -18.93 -12.33
CA LYS A 37 -6.69 -18.21 -13.25
C LYS A 37 -8.16 -18.57 -13.01
N ARG A 38 -8.45 -19.84 -12.72
CA ARG A 38 -9.79 -20.32 -12.35
C ARG A 38 -10.24 -19.78 -11.00
N LEU A 39 -9.33 -19.71 -10.03
CA LEU A 39 -9.57 -19.15 -8.71
C LEU A 39 -9.95 -17.68 -8.84
N ASN A 40 -9.14 -16.89 -9.54
CA ASN A 40 -9.42 -15.47 -9.78
C ASN A 40 -10.80 -15.23 -10.41
N LYS A 41 -11.18 -16.03 -11.43
CA LYS A 41 -12.51 -15.92 -12.06
C LYS A 41 -13.65 -16.19 -11.08
N LYS A 42 -13.51 -17.19 -10.20
CA LYS A 42 -14.52 -17.52 -9.18
C LYS A 42 -14.61 -16.47 -8.09
N LEU A 43 -13.49 -15.85 -7.72
CA LEU A 43 -13.49 -14.72 -6.79
C LEU A 43 -14.28 -13.54 -7.33
N THR A 44 -14.13 -13.22 -8.62
CA THR A 44 -14.94 -12.19 -9.26
C THR A 44 -16.44 -12.52 -9.21
N MET A 45 -16.81 -13.80 -9.36
CA MET A 45 -18.21 -14.25 -9.25
C MET A 45 -18.73 -14.12 -7.81
N VAL A 46 -17.95 -14.54 -6.81
CA VAL A 46 -18.33 -14.38 -5.39
C VAL A 46 -18.46 -12.91 -5.01
N GLN A 47 -17.57 -12.04 -5.51
CA GLN A 47 -17.66 -10.58 -5.31
C GLN A 47 -18.94 -9.99 -5.89
N ALA A 48 -19.35 -10.42 -7.09
CA ALA A 48 -20.60 -9.99 -7.70
C ALA A 48 -21.81 -10.40 -6.84
N LEU A 49 -21.84 -11.65 -6.38
CA LEU A 49 -22.89 -12.16 -5.50
C LEU A 49 -22.98 -11.41 -4.17
N LEU A 50 -21.84 -11.06 -3.57
CA LEU A 50 -21.76 -10.26 -2.34
C LEU A 50 -22.21 -8.80 -2.55
N ARG A 51 -21.96 -8.23 -3.73
CA ARG A 51 -22.41 -6.86 -4.07
C ARG A 51 -23.91 -6.80 -4.29
N ASP A 52 -24.48 -7.77 -5.00
CA ASP A 52 -25.93 -7.86 -5.19
C ASP A 52 -26.64 -8.01 -3.83
N TYR A 53 -26.06 -8.78 -2.90
CA TYR A 53 -26.52 -8.86 -1.50
C TYR A 53 -26.54 -7.50 -0.78
N SER A 54 -25.55 -6.64 -1.00
CA SER A 54 -25.48 -5.32 -0.36
C SER A 54 -26.44 -4.28 -0.95
N ALA A 55 -26.96 -4.51 -2.16
CA ALA A 55 -27.78 -3.56 -2.91
C ALA A 55 -29.29 -3.81 -2.79
N GLU A 56 -29.73 -5.04 -2.45
CA GLU A 56 -31.14 -5.41 -2.44
C GLU A 56 -31.71 -5.44 -1.00
N THR A 57 -32.31 -4.34 -0.56
CA THR A 57 -32.99 -4.19 0.75
C THR A 57 -34.30 -4.98 0.89
N THR A 58 -34.49 -6.09 0.18
CA THR A 58 -35.80 -6.78 0.13
C THR A 58 -35.73 -8.28 0.44
N ARG A 59 -36.03 -8.59 1.70
CA ARG A 59 -37.01 -9.59 2.15
C ARG A 59 -36.91 -11.08 1.75
N VAL A 60 -35.75 -11.62 1.36
CA VAL A 60 -35.50 -13.07 1.52
C VAL A 60 -34.52 -13.31 2.66
N ARG A 61 -35.10 -13.66 3.80
CA ARG A 61 -34.50 -13.99 5.10
C ARG A 61 -33.93 -15.42 5.05
N GLY A 62 -32.93 -15.73 5.89
CA GLY A 62 -32.82 -17.08 6.46
C GLY A 62 -31.42 -17.55 6.83
N ASP A 63 -31.36 -18.43 7.83
CA ASP A 63 -30.19 -19.20 8.27
C ASP A 63 -29.39 -19.81 7.11
N ALA A 64 -30.03 -20.07 5.96
CA ALA A 64 -29.39 -20.50 4.73
C ALA A 64 -28.28 -19.54 4.24
N MET A 65 -28.47 -18.22 4.34
CA MET A 65 -27.45 -17.23 3.96
C MET A 65 -26.31 -17.17 4.97
N THR A 66 -26.62 -17.27 6.26
CA THR A 66 -25.60 -17.38 7.31
C THR A 66 -24.79 -18.68 7.16
N ILE A 67 -25.44 -19.78 6.76
CA ILE A 67 -24.78 -21.05 6.41
C ILE A 67 -23.90 -20.87 5.17
N TRP A 68 -24.37 -20.16 4.15
CA TRP A 68 -23.60 -19.89 2.93
C TRP A 68 -22.34 -19.04 3.21
N LEU A 69 -22.48 -17.97 4.00
CA LEU A 69 -21.36 -17.12 4.43
C LEU A 69 -20.36 -17.90 5.29
N ARG A 70 -20.84 -18.77 6.19
CA ARG A 70 -19.97 -19.63 7.01
C ARG A 70 -19.21 -20.65 6.16
N LYS A 71 -19.80 -21.16 5.08
CA LYS A 71 -19.08 -22.01 4.10
C LYS A 71 -18.01 -21.21 3.36
N LEU A 72 -18.30 -19.96 2.99
CA LEU A 72 -17.31 -19.07 2.36
C LEU A 72 -16.15 -18.75 3.32
N GLU A 73 -16.45 -18.55 4.60
CA GLU A 73 -15.46 -18.38 5.66
C GLU A 73 -14.56 -19.62 5.83
N ASP A 74 -15.14 -20.82 5.85
CA ASP A 74 -14.37 -22.07 5.92
C ASP A 74 -13.43 -22.24 4.72
N VAL A 75 -13.90 -21.87 3.52
CA VAL A 75 -13.05 -21.85 2.31
C VAL A 75 -11.93 -20.82 2.41
N ALA A 76 -12.18 -19.65 2.99
CA ALA A 76 -11.16 -18.65 3.25
C ALA A 76 -10.14 -19.14 4.28
N TYR A 77 -10.57 -19.76 5.37
CA TYR A 77 -9.68 -20.37 6.35
C TYR A 77 -8.77 -21.43 5.72
N HIS A 78 -9.31 -22.28 4.86
CA HIS A 78 -8.52 -23.25 4.10
C HIS A 78 -7.53 -22.59 3.12
N ALA A 79 -7.91 -21.44 2.54
CA ALA A 79 -7.03 -20.63 1.72
C ALA A 79 -5.89 -19.98 2.53
N ASP A 80 -6.15 -19.54 3.76
CA ASP A 80 -5.14 -18.98 4.66
C ASP A 80 -4.08 -20.02 5.04
N ASN A 81 -4.50 -21.25 5.33
CA ASN A 81 -3.57 -22.36 5.54
C ASN A 81 -2.68 -22.64 4.32
N VAL A 82 -3.21 -22.45 3.11
CA VAL A 82 -2.42 -22.58 1.86
C VAL A 82 -1.43 -21.43 1.71
N LEU A 83 -1.80 -20.22 2.15
CA LEU A 83 -0.90 -19.06 2.20
C LEU A 83 0.28 -19.28 3.11
N ASP A 84 0.05 -19.81 4.30
CA ASP A 84 1.13 -20.11 5.25
C ASP A 84 2.12 -21.12 4.67
N GLU A 85 1.64 -22.10 3.90
CA GLU A 85 2.51 -23.06 3.20
C GLU A 85 3.32 -22.44 2.06
N PHE A 86 2.76 -21.46 1.34
CA PHE A 86 3.51 -20.67 0.36
C PHE A 86 4.57 -19.81 1.06
N ALA A 87 4.20 -19.09 2.13
CA ALA A 87 5.10 -18.24 2.89
C ALA A 87 6.25 -19.05 3.50
N TYR A 88 5.95 -20.22 4.07
CA TYR A 88 6.93 -21.14 4.62
C TYR A 88 7.92 -21.62 3.54
N GLU A 89 7.43 -22.02 2.36
CA GLU A 89 8.31 -22.52 1.29
C GLU A 89 9.18 -21.39 0.71
N ILE A 90 8.66 -20.18 0.57
CA ILE A 90 9.44 -19.00 0.16
C ILE A 90 10.58 -18.74 1.16
N LEU A 91 10.27 -18.74 2.46
CA LEU A 91 11.26 -18.57 3.52
C LEU A 91 12.28 -19.71 3.54
N ARG A 92 11.83 -20.95 3.43
CA ARG A 92 12.69 -22.14 3.38
C ARG A 92 13.68 -22.07 2.22
N ARG A 93 13.23 -21.72 1.01
CA ARG A 93 14.12 -21.58 -0.17
C ARG A 93 15.13 -20.45 0.01
N LYS A 94 14.74 -19.31 0.60
CA LYS A 94 15.68 -18.23 0.95
C LYS A 94 16.75 -18.72 1.92
N VAL A 95 16.40 -19.57 2.89
CA VAL A 95 17.35 -20.17 3.84
C VAL A 95 18.22 -21.25 3.19
N GLU A 96 17.68 -22.10 2.31
CA GLU A 96 18.43 -23.13 1.60
C GLU A 96 19.44 -22.53 0.59
N ILE A 97 19.06 -21.47 -0.13
CA ILE A 97 19.99 -20.71 -1.01
C ILE A 97 21.12 -20.09 -0.20
N ARG A 98 20.83 -19.58 1.01
CA ARG A 98 21.84 -19.02 1.92
C ARG A 98 22.80 -20.07 2.48
N ASN A 99 22.36 -21.32 2.61
CA ASN A 99 23.17 -22.44 3.12
C ASN A 99 23.96 -23.19 2.02
N GLN A 100 23.74 -22.91 0.73
CA GLN A 100 24.43 -23.59 -0.39
C GLN A 100 25.93 -23.29 -0.51
N PHE A 101 26.50 -22.40 0.31
CA PHE A 101 27.96 -22.22 0.40
C PHE A 101 28.68 -23.36 1.15
N LYS A 102 27.97 -24.35 1.72
CA LYS A 102 28.60 -25.53 2.33
C LYS A 102 27.91 -26.84 1.88
N LYS A 103 28.67 -27.62 1.11
CA LYS A 103 28.47 -29.02 0.66
C LYS A 103 27.74 -29.23 -0.68
N LYS A 104 28.53 -29.65 -1.66
CA LYS A 104 28.09 -30.44 -2.82
C LYS A 104 27.71 -31.86 -2.38
N VAL A 105 26.72 -32.42 -3.09
CA VAL A 105 26.34 -33.84 -3.30
C VAL A 105 25.05 -34.34 -2.60
N ARG A 106 24.12 -34.78 -3.48
CA ARG A 106 22.99 -35.75 -3.37
C ARG A 106 21.83 -35.47 -2.40
N CYS A 107 20.65 -35.24 -2.98
CA CYS A 107 19.38 -35.80 -2.50
C CYS A 107 18.32 -35.77 -3.63
N PHE A 108 18.37 -36.75 -4.55
CA PHE A 108 17.36 -36.92 -5.61
C PHE A 108 16.06 -37.62 -5.14
N PHE A 109 15.90 -37.87 -3.83
CA PHE A 109 14.71 -38.52 -3.24
C PHE A 109 14.27 -37.91 -1.89
N SER A 110 14.10 -36.59 -1.82
CA SER A 110 13.49 -35.91 -0.67
C SER A 110 12.34 -35.02 -1.14
N LEU A 111 11.44 -34.66 -0.22
CA LEU A 111 10.33 -33.69 -0.32
C LEU A 111 10.78 -32.24 -0.65
N SER A 112 11.90 -32.12 -1.37
CA SER A 112 12.65 -30.91 -1.70
C SER A 112 12.72 -30.71 -3.22
N ASN A 113 11.82 -31.35 -3.98
CA ASN A 113 11.68 -31.14 -5.42
C ASN A 113 10.69 -29.98 -5.66
N PRO A 114 11.12 -28.84 -6.24
CA PRO A 114 10.25 -27.71 -6.55
C PRO A 114 9.04 -28.10 -7.40
N VAL A 115 9.17 -29.13 -8.25
CA VAL A 115 8.08 -29.68 -9.05
C VAL A 115 7.04 -30.40 -8.17
N ALA A 116 7.48 -31.19 -7.18
CA ALA A 116 6.57 -31.88 -6.26
C ALA A 116 5.81 -30.90 -5.37
N PHE A 117 6.47 -29.82 -4.89
CA PHE A 117 5.81 -28.74 -4.18
C PHE A 117 4.73 -28.06 -5.04
N ARG A 118 5.04 -27.73 -6.29
CA ARG A 118 4.07 -27.15 -7.23
C ARG A 118 2.87 -28.06 -7.47
N PHE A 119 3.07 -29.37 -7.62
CA PHE A 119 1.97 -30.32 -7.75
C PHE A 119 1.12 -30.40 -6.46
N LYS A 120 1.76 -30.36 -5.28
CA LYS A 120 1.07 -30.31 -3.98
C LYS A 120 0.22 -29.04 -3.87
N MET A 121 0.78 -27.88 -4.18
CA MET A 121 0.07 -26.60 -4.13
C MET A 121 -1.03 -26.52 -5.20
N ALA A 122 -0.79 -27.01 -6.42
CA ALA A 122 -1.81 -27.07 -7.47
C ALA A 122 -3.03 -27.87 -7.03
N ARG A 123 -2.85 -29.02 -6.35
CA ARG A 123 -3.96 -29.80 -5.80
C ARG A 123 -4.72 -29.05 -4.70
N LYS A 124 -4.03 -28.27 -3.86
CA LYS A 124 -4.66 -27.47 -2.80
C LYS A 124 -5.46 -26.30 -3.36
N VAL A 125 -4.89 -25.57 -4.32
CA VAL A 125 -5.61 -24.50 -5.06
C VAL A 125 -6.79 -25.09 -5.83
N MET A 126 -6.64 -26.28 -6.43
CA MET A 126 -7.74 -27.01 -7.07
C MET A 126 -8.86 -27.37 -6.09
N LYS A 127 -8.53 -27.72 -4.84
CA LYS A 127 -9.51 -27.98 -3.78
C LYS A 127 -10.28 -26.70 -3.41
N ILE A 128 -9.58 -25.58 -3.20
CA ILE A 128 -10.21 -24.26 -2.97
C ILE A 128 -11.13 -23.89 -4.14
N ASN A 129 -10.65 -24.10 -5.37
CA ASN A 129 -11.45 -23.93 -6.57
C ASN A 129 -12.71 -24.78 -6.56
N SER A 130 -12.63 -26.05 -6.17
CA SER A 130 -13.81 -26.92 -6.08
C SER A 130 -14.80 -26.36 -5.06
N SER A 131 -14.35 -26.05 -3.85
CA SER A 131 -15.21 -25.52 -2.79
C SER A 131 -15.86 -24.18 -3.17
N LEU A 132 -15.15 -23.28 -3.83
CA LEU A 132 -15.74 -22.05 -4.37
C LEU A 132 -16.75 -22.31 -5.48
N ARG A 133 -16.54 -23.34 -6.31
CA ARG A 133 -17.53 -23.72 -7.33
C ARG A 133 -18.80 -24.21 -6.67
N ASP A 134 -18.68 -25.00 -5.61
CA ASP A 134 -19.82 -25.52 -4.86
C ASP A 134 -20.59 -24.37 -4.19
N ILE A 135 -19.89 -23.41 -3.58
CA ILE A 135 -20.47 -22.16 -3.03
C ILE A 135 -21.21 -21.35 -4.10
N ILE A 136 -20.60 -21.16 -5.28
CA ILE A 136 -21.21 -20.42 -6.39
C ILE A 136 -22.44 -21.16 -6.94
N ASN A 137 -22.39 -22.49 -7.01
CA ASN A 137 -23.52 -23.29 -7.48
C ASN A 137 -24.69 -23.25 -6.49
N GLU A 138 -24.41 -23.40 -5.18
CA GLU A 138 -25.42 -23.29 -4.12
C GLU A 138 -26.05 -21.89 -4.07
N ALA A 139 -25.30 -20.83 -4.38
CA ALA A 139 -25.85 -19.47 -4.47
C ALA A 139 -27.01 -19.37 -5.48
N ASN A 140 -26.96 -20.13 -6.59
CA ASN A 140 -28.03 -20.17 -7.58
C ASN A 140 -29.30 -20.85 -7.04
N ASP A 141 -29.16 -21.85 -6.17
CA ASP A 141 -30.27 -22.56 -5.54
C ASP A 141 -30.99 -21.68 -4.49
N PHE A 142 -30.30 -20.68 -3.95
CA PHE A 142 -30.86 -19.68 -3.02
C PHE A 142 -31.51 -18.47 -3.70
N GLY A 143 -31.61 -18.48 -5.03
CA GLY A 143 -32.30 -17.43 -5.80
C GLY A 143 -31.45 -16.19 -6.13
N LEU A 144 -30.14 -16.23 -5.86
CA LEU A 144 -29.20 -15.19 -6.32
C LEU A 144 -28.96 -15.41 -7.82
N ARG A 145 -29.68 -14.66 -8.67
CA ARG A 145 -29.49 -14.70 -10.13
C ARG A 145 -28.63 -13.54 -10.60
N GLU A 146 -27.64 -13.86 -11.43
CA GLU A 146 -26.89 -12.89 -12.22
C GLU A 146 -27.86 -12.06 -13.08
N ILE A 147 -28.12 -10.80 -12.70
CA ILE A 147 -28.83 -9.88 -13.59
C ILE A 147 -27.84 -9.52 -14.71
N LYS A 148 -28.02 -10.14 -15.88
CA LYS A 148 -27.49 -9.61 -17.15
C LYS A 148 -28.16 -8.25 -17.42
N LYS A 149 -27.67 -7.19 -16.78
CA LYS A 149 -28.00 -5.83 -17.18
C LYS A 149 -26.97 -5.40 -18.22
N GLU A 150 -27.50 -5.07 -19.39
CA GLU A 150 -26.78 -4.53 -20.54
C GLU A 150 -25.86 -3.38 -20.11
N LEU A 151 -24.67 -3.37 -20.73
CA LEU A 151 -23.59 -2.45 -20.44
C LEU A 151 -24.06 -1.00 -20.57
N SER A 152 -24.29 -0.35 -19.43
CA SER A 152 -24.07 1.09 -19.29
C SER A 152 -22.63 1.29 -18.80
N PRO A 153 -21.94 2.38 -19.18
CA PRO A 153 -20.52 2.55 -18.89
C PRO A 153 -20.30 2.42 -17.39
N GLN A 154 -19.59 1.36 -17.02
CA GLN A 154 -19.20 1.08 -15.66
C GLN A 154 -18.49 2.30 -15.11
N VAL A 155 -19.03 2.88 -14.04
CA VAL A 155 -18.17 3.54 -13.04
C VAL A 155 -17.38 2.40 -12.42
N VAL A 156 -16.27 2.06 -13.08
CA VAL A 156 -15.21 1.28 -12.50
C VAL A 156 -14.71 2.14 -11.35
N ILE A 157 -15.17 1.87 -10.13
CA ILE A 157 -14.37 2.25 -8.96
C ILE A 157 -13.17 1.31 -9.04
N ASP A 158 -12.17 1.78 -9.76
CA ASP A 158 -10.90 1.12 -9.92
C ASP A 158 -10.30 0.97 -8.53
N ILE A 159 -9.95 -0.25 -8.13
CA ILE A 159 -9.28 -0.45 -6.84
C ILE A 159 -7.90 0.23 -6.86
N GLU A 160 -7.34 0.52 -8.06
CA GLU A 160 -6.19 1.43 -8.24
C GLU A 160 -6.46 2.85 -7.72
N SER A 161 -7.71 3.36 -7.71
CA SER A 161 -8.02 4.71 -7.20
C SER A 161 -7.96 4.82 -5.67
N SER A 162 -8.00 3.69 -4.95
CA SER A 162 -8.03 3.68 -3.48
C SER A 162 -6.69 4.01 -2.82
N ARG A 163 -5.59 4.07 -3.60
CA ARG A 163 -4.24 4.42 -3.11
C ARG A 163 -3.72 5.74 -3.66
N GLU A 164 -4.50 6.46 -4.45
CA GLU A 164 -4.05 7.72 -5.03
C GLU A 164 -3.82 8.77 -3.95
N THR A 165 -2.61 9.31 -3.93
CA THR A 165 -2.21 10.43 -3.06
C THR A 165 -2.29 11.72 -3.85
N HIS A 166 -2.64 12.80 -3.17
CA HIS A 166 -2.76 14.13 -3.76
C HIS A 166 -1.75 15.08 -3.13
N PHE A 167 -1.46 16.22 -3.76
CA PHE A 167 -0.44 17.17 -3.30
C PHE A 167 -0.84 17.98 -2.05
N HIS A 168 -2.11 17.94 -1.62
CA HIS A 168 -2.60 18.74 -0.51
C HIS A 168 -2.46 18.02 0.84
N VAL A 169 -2.16 18.79 1.87
CA VAL A 169 -2.15 18.38 3.29
C VAL A 169 -2.63 19.53 4.16
N ASP A 170 -3.24 19.25 5.30
CA ASP A 170 -3.48 20.29 6.30
C ASP A 170 -2.21 20.49 7.13
N ASP A 171 -1.52 21.60 6.90
CA ASP A 171 -0.24 21.92 7.54
C ASP A 171 -0.39 22.05 9.07
N SER A 172 -1.59 22.39 9.56
CA SER A 172 -1.87 22.53 11.00
C SER A 172 -1.86 21.20 11.75
N GLU A 173 -2.04 20.07 11.03
CA GLU A 173 -1.97 18.73 11.60
C GLU A 173 -0.57 18.10 11.54
N VAL A 174 0.41 18.75 10.88
CA VAL A 174 1.75 18.17 10.72
C VAL A 174 2.69 18.65 11.84
N VAL A 175 3.21 17.70 12.60
CA VAL A 175 4.03 17.98 13.79
C VAL A 175 5.46 17.47 13.60
N GLY A 176 6.45 18.29 13.96
CA GLY A 176 7.85 17.85 14.11
C GLY A 176 8.61 17.55 12.82
N ARG A 177 8.18 18.11 11.68
CA ARG A 177 8.79 17.86 10.35
C ARG A 177 9.48 19.08 9.71
N LYS A 178 9.53 20.23 10.39
CA LYS A 178 10.11 21.46 9.84
C LYS A 178 11.58 21.29 9.42
N ASP A 179 12.39 20.65 10.27
CA ASP A 179 13.81 20.43 9.96
C ASP A 179 14.00 19.47 8.78
N ASP A 180 13.15 18.44 8.66
CA ASP A 180 13.17 17.51 7.53
C ASP A 180 12.84 18.25 6.22
N VAL A 181 11.82 19.13 6.23
CA VAL A 181 11.46 19.99 5.09
C VAL A 181 12.63 20.88 4.71
N SER A 182 13.16 21.67 5.65
CA SER A 182 14.29 22.57 5.38
C SER A 182 15.50 21.84 4.81
N LYS A 183 15.79 20.63 5.32
CA LYS A 183 16.88 19.80 4.80
C LYS A 183 16.63 19.38 3.36
N ILE A 184 15.43 18.91 3.04
CA ILE A 184 15.06 18.49 1.67
C ILE A 184 15.12 19.68 0.71
N VAL A 185 14.50 20.81 1.07
CA VAL A 185 14.51 22.05 0.29
C VAL A 185 15.95 22.50 0.01
N ASN A 186 16.81 22.52 1.03
CA ASN A 186 18.22 22.87 0.86
C ASN A 186 18.96 21.90 -0.06
N MET A 187 18.71 20.59 0.03
CA MET A 187 19.34 19.61 -0.88
C MET A 187 18.92 19.83 -2.33
N LEU A 188 17.65 20.16 -2.58
CA LEU A 188 17.12 20.41 -3.93
C LEU A 188 17.64 21.71 -4.54
N ILE A 189 17.76 22.78 -3.74
CA ILE A 189 18.22 24.09 -4.20
C ILE A 189 19.76 24.17 -4.26
N SER A 190 20.49 23.49 -3.38
CA SER A 190 21.96 23.51 -3.43
C SER A 190 22.54 22.61 -4.53
N SER A 191 21.85 21.51 -4.89
CA SER A 191 22.27 20.67 -6.02
C SER A 191 22.14 21.42 -7.35
N SER A 192 21.11 22.27 -7.49
CA SER A 192 20.92 23.05 -8.71
C SER A 192 21.99 24.13 -8.92
N ILE A 193 22.68 24.56 -7.87
CA ILE A 193 23.72 25.60 -7.94
C ILE A 193 25.09 25.00 -8.27
N ASN A 194 25.36 23.77 -7.83
CA ASN A 194 26.72 23.22 -7.78
C ASN A 194 26.97 22.00 -8.70
N GLN A 195 25.95 21.50 -9.41
CA GLN A 195 26.07 20.37 -10.33
C GLN A 195 25.58 20.75 -11.73
N ASP A 196 26.34 20.37 -12.76
CA ASP A 196 25.96 20.47 -14.18
C ASP A 196 24.92 19.40 -14.57
N ASP A 197 24.37 18.66 -13.60
CA ASP A 197 23.41 17.60 -13.85
C ASP A 197 22.07 18.17 -14.32
N VAL A 198 21.59 17.66 -15.46
CA VAL A 198 20.30 18.04 -16.05
C VAL A 198 19.13 17.66 -15.14
N LEU A 199 19.26 16.55 -14.41
CA LEU A 199 18.21 15.96 -13.58
C LEU A 199 18.79 15.43 -12.26
N SER A 200 18.40 16.04 -11.14
CA SER A 200 18.74 15.57 -9.79
C SER A 200 17.59 14.79 -9.17
N VAL A 201 17.87 13.63 -8.59
CA VAL A 201 16.86 12.76 -7.96
C VAL A 201 17.18 12.57 -6.50
N LEU A 202 16.25 12.98 -5.63
CA LEU A 202 16.33 12.89 -4.18
C LEU A 202 15.37 11.82 -3.65
N PRO A 203 15.87 10.67 -3.19
CA PRO A 203 15.05 9.67 -2.52
C PRO A 203 14.71 10.08 -1.08
N VAL A 204 13.44 10.02 -0.70
CA VAL A 204 12.93 10.09 0.67
C VAL A 204 12.53 8.67 1.09
N VAL A 205 13.30 8.08 1.99
CA VAL A 205 13.20 6.65 2.35
C VAL A 205 12.69 6.50 3.76
N GLY A 206 11.82 5.52 3.99
CA GLY A 206 11.35 5.22 5.34
C GLY A 206 10.20 4.26 5.36
N MET A 207 9.95 3.69 6.54
CA MET A 207 8.86 2.73 6.73
C MET A 207 7.47 3.31 6.44
N GLY A 208 6.50 2.41 6.26
CA GLY A 208 5.10 2.79 6.13
C GLY A 208 4.60 3.58 7.35
N GLY A 209 3.74 4.58 7.11
CA GLY A 209 3.13 5.37 8.18
C GLY A 209 4.01 6.45 8.83
N LEU A 210 5.28 6.62 8.40
CA LEU A 210 6.19 7.67 8.90
C LEU A 210 5.88 9.08 8.39
N GLY A 211 5.03 9.21 7.36
CA GLY A 211 4.63 10.49 6.77
C GLY A 211 5.54 10.96 5.64
N LYS A 212 6.09 10.06 4.81
CA LYS A 212 6.91 10.45 3.64
C LYS A 212 6.11 11.27 2.63
N THR A 213 4.93 10.78 2.25
CA THR A 213 3.97 11.51 1.41
C THR A 213 3.67 12.88 2.00
N THR A 214 3.37 12.93 3.31
CA THR A 214 3.15 14.19 4.05
C THR A 214 4.34 15.14 3.98
N LEU A 215 5.56 14.62 4.13
CA LEU A 215 6.77 15.42 4.01
C LEU A 215 6.95 15.97 2.59
N ALA A 216 6.71 15.15 1.57
CA ALA A 216 6.76 15.59 0.18
C ALA A 216 5.67 16.64 -0.14
N GLN A 217 4.46 16.51 0.41
CA GLN A 217 3.39 17.50 0.29
C GLN A 217 3.80 18.86 0.92
N LEU A 218 4.49 18.85 2.05
CA LEU A 218 5.02 20.08 2.66
C LEU A 218 6.09 20.73 1.78
N VAL A 219 7.00 19.94 1.21
CA VAL A 219 8.04 20.44 0.29
C VAL A 219 7.41 20.99 -1.00
N TYR A 220 6.36 20.32 -1.52
CA TYR A 220 5.61 20.77 -2.70
C TYR A 220 5.02 22.18 -2.51
N LYS A 221 4.61 22.52 -1.30
CA LYS A 221 4.04 23.85 -0.96
C LYS A 221 5.09 24.87 -0.51
N ASP A 222 6.33 24.47 -0.30
CA ASP A 222 7.36 25.33 0.27
C ASP A 222 7.64 26.53 -0.65
N GLU A 223 7.72 27.72 -0.06
CA GLU A 223 7.86 28.96 -0.82
C GLU A 223 9.20 29.02 -1.56
N GLN A 224 10.28 28.50 -0.97
CA GLN A 224 11.60 28.51 -1.61
C GLN A 224 11.63 27.57 -2.82
N VAL A 225 10.92 26.43 -2.74
CA VAL A 225 10.73 25.53 -3.88
C VAL A 225 9.95 26.24 -4.99
N ASN A 226 8.84 26.89 -4.64
CA ASN A 226 8.00 27.60 -5.62
C ASN A 226 8.66 28.85 -6.22
N GLN A 227 9.65 29.44 -5.54
CA GLN A 227 10.48 30.51 -6.08
C GLN A 227 11.61 29.99 -6.98
N HIS A 228 12.13 28.78 -6.71
CA HIS A 228 13.25 28.20 -7.45
C HIS A 228 12.83 27.43 -8.70
N PHE A 229 11.71 26.71 -8.65
CA PHE A 229 11.19 25.90 -9.74
C PHE A 229 9.94 26.56 -10.34
N ASN A 230 9.89 26.65 -11.67
CA ASN A 230 8.76 27.26 -12.37
C ASN A 230 7.53 26.35 -12.38
N VAL A 231 7.74 25.04 -12.29
CA VAL A 231 6.69 24.03 -12.39
C VAL A 231 6.88 22.96 -11.33
N VAL A 232 5.81 22.61 -10.62
CA VAL A 232 5.82 21.60 -9.56
C VAL A 232 4.75 20.55 -9.90
N MET A 233 5.17 19.32 -10.16
CA MET A 233 4.30 18.23 -10.61
C MET A 233 4.22 17.14 -9.55
N TRP A 234 3.05 16.51 -9.42
CA TRP A 234 2.83 15.42 -8.46
C TRP A 234 2.25 14.20 -9.16
N VAL A 235 2.89 13.04 -8.99
CA VAL A 235 2.42 11.76 -9.49
C VAL A 235 2.51 10.73 -8.39
N SER A 236 1.34 10.21 -7.97
CA SER A 236 1.27 8.97 -7.20
C SER A 236 1.60 7.80 -8.15
N VAL A 237 2.53 6.93 -7.77
CA VAL A 237 2.95 5.78 -8.59
C VAL A 237 2.24 4.54 -8.06
N SER A 238 1.50 3.84 -8.92
CA SER A 238 0.85 2.57 -8.54
C SER A 238 1.86 1.42 -8.47
N ASP A 239 1.43 0.29 -7.92
CA ASP A 239 2.26 -0.92 -7.80
C ASP A 239 2.85 -1.38 -9.16
N ASP A 240 2.17 -1.08 -10.27
CA ASP A 240 2.70 -1.30 -11.62
C ASP A 240 3.41 -0.04 -12.14
N PHE A 241 4.75 -0.07 -12.11
CA PHE A 241 5.59 0.97 -12.69
C PHE A 241 5.56 0.89 -14.21
N ASP A 242 4.57 1.57 -14.80
CA ASP A 242 4.38 1.75 -16.23
C ASP A 242 4.75 3.19 -16.63
N VAL A 243 5.82 3.31 -17.42
CA VAL A 243 6.36 4.60 -17.87
C VAL A 243 5.34 5.42 -18.66
N LYS A 244 4.49 4.78 -19.47
CA LYS A 244 3.46 5.47 -20.25
C LYS A 244 2.36 6.01 -19.34
N LYS A 245 1.93 5.22 -18.34
CA LYS A 245 0.95 5.70 -17.33
C LYS A 245 1.52 6.86 -16.53
N ILE A 246 2.78 6.78 -16.09
CA ILE A 246 3.45 7.86 -15.35
C ILE A 246 3.50 9.14 -16.20
N LEU A 247 3.95 9.07 -17.45
CA LEU A 247 3.97 10.23 -18.36
C LEU A 247 2.56 10.81 -18.59
N GLY A 248 1.54 9.95 -18.69
CA GLY A 248 0.14 10.38 -18.74
C GLY A 248 -0.27 11.17 -17.50
N ARG A 249 0.06 10.69 -16.30
CA ARG A 249 -0.21 11.40 -15.03
C ARG A 249 0.56 12.71 -14.90
N ILE A 250 1.77 12.81 -15.48
CA ILE A 250 2.50 14.08 -15.54
C ILE A 250 1.74 15.09 -16.41
N LEU A 251 1.23 14.69 -17.58
CA LEU A 251 0.40 15.55 -18.43
C LEU A 251 -0.86 16.00 -17.67
N GLU A 252 -1.53 15.08 -16.98
CA GLU A 252 -2.72 15.40 -16.16
C GLU A 252 -2.40 16.41 -15.06
N SER A 253 -1.25 16.27 -14.38
CA SER A 253 -0.77 17.23 -13.37
C SER A 253 -0.56 18.64 -13.94
N LEU A 254 -0.35 18.77 -15.25
CA LEU A 254 -0.20 20.05 -15.96
C LEU A 254 -1.50 20.52 -16.65
N ASN A 255 -2.62 19.82 -16.42
CA ASN A 255 -3.90 20.04 -17.11
C ASN A 255 -3.79 19.94 -18.65
N MET A 256 -2.88 19.09 -19.13
CA MET A 256 -2.68 18.88 -20.56
C MET A 256 -3.58 17.75 -21.10
N PRO A 257 -3.98 17.79 -22.38
CA PRO A 257 -4.75 16.72 -23.00
C PRO A 257 -3.99 15.39 -23.00
N ALA A 258 -4.71 14.31 -22.68
CA ALA A 258 -4.16 12.95 -22.78
C ALA A 258 -3.64 12.66 -24.20
N LYS A 259 -2.54 11.91 -24.27
CA LYS A 259 -1.92 11.46 -25.53
C LYS A 259 -1.87 9.95 -25.58
N GLU A 260 -2.01 9.38 -26.76
CA GLU A 260 -2.06 7.92 -26.90
C GLU A 260 -0.69 7.25 -26.96
N SER A 261 0.34 7.94 -27.48
CA SER A 261 1.68 7.37 -27.65
C SER A 261 2.68 8.03 -26.70
N LYS A 262 3.64 7.25 -26.23
CA LYS A 262 4.73 7.71 -25.36
C LYS A 262 5.51 8.88 -26.00
N ASN A 263 5.80 8.79 -27.30
CA ASN A 263 6.50 9.85 -28.03
C ASN A 263 5.70 11.14 -28.08
N ALA A 264 4.38 11.06 -28.29
CA ALA A 264 3.51 12.25 -28.27
C ALA A 264 3.46 12.88 -26.88
N MET A 265 3.44 12.08 -25.81
CA MET A 265 3.51 12.59 -24.43
C MET A 265 4.82 13.34 -24.19
N VAL A 266 5.95 12.73 -24.52
CA VAL A 266 7.29 13.35 -24.36
C VAL A 266 7.39 14.64 -25.18
N GLN A 267 6.91 14.66 -26.42
CA GLN A 267 6.94 15.87 -27.24
C GLN A 267 6.10 17.00 -26.64
N SER A 268 4.87 16.72 -26.20
CA SER A 268 4.02 17.73 -25.57
C SER A 268 4.60 18.23 -24.24
N LEU A 269 5.14 17.35 -23.40
CA LEU A 269 5.82 17.74 -22.16
C LEU A 269 7.05 18.59 -22.42
N ARG A 270 7.85 18.26 -23.44
CA ARG A 270 9.01 19.06 -23.86
C ARG A 270 8.60 20.48 -24.27
N GLU A 271 7.52 20.62 -25.03
CA GLU A 271 7.00 21.92 -25.46
C GLU A 271 6.49 22.74 -24.26
N GLU A 272 5.73 22.11 -23.35
CA GLU A 272 5.17 22.79 -22.18
C GLU A 272 6.25 23.22 -21.17
N LEU A 273 7.28 22.39 -20.98
CA LEU A 273 8.37 22.63 -20.02
C LEU A 273 9.56 23.38 -20.66
N ALA A 274 9.45 23.81 -21.91
CA ALA A 274 10.52 24.52 -22.60
C ALA A 274 10.92 25.79 -21.83
N GLY A 275 12.20 25.88 -21.46
CA GLY A 275 12.76 27.02 -20.71
C GLY A 275 12.32 27.12 -19.25
N LYS A 276 11.63 26.10 -18.71
CA LYS A 276 11.15 26.05 -17.33
C LYS A 276 11.93 24.99 -16.54
N ASN A 277 12.39 25.34 -15.34
CA ASN A 277 12.86 24.35 -14.39
C ASN A 277 11.66 23.74 -13.67
N TYR A 278 11.66 22.43 -13.52
CA TYR A 278 10.59 21.73 -12.82
C TYR A 278 11.08 20.89 -11.65
N ILE A 279 10.18 20.64 -10.72
CA ILE A 279 10.30 19.56 -9.75
C ILE A 279 9.15 18.57 -9.94
N LEU A 280 9.47 17.28 -9.94
CA LEU A 280 8.51 16.18 -10.06
C LEU A 280 8.52 15.34 -8.80
N VAL A 281 7.39 15.19 -8.14
CA VAL A 281 7.23 14.23 -7.05
C VAL A 281 6.68 12.92 -7.60
N LEU A 282 7.45 11.84 -7.43
CA LEU A 282 7.02 10.46 -7.64
C LEU A 282 6.76 9.83 -6.26
N ASP A 283 5.50 9.73 -5.88
CA ASP A 283 5.08 9.27 -4.54
C ASP A 283 4.79 7.76 -4.51
N ASP A 284 5.23 7.11 -3.44
CA ASP A 284 5.10 5.68 -3.09
C ASP A 284 5.63 4.73 -4.18
N VAL A 285 6.89 4.91 -4.59
CA VAL A 285 7.54 4.06 -5.60
C VAL A 285 8.05 2.74 -5.00
N TRP A 286 7.64 1.62 -5.60
CA TRP A 286 8.00 0.25 -5.19
C TRP A 286 8.90 -0.49 -6.20
N ASN A 287 9.12 0.07 -7.39
CA ASN A 287 9.80 -0.64 -8.47
C ASN A 287 11.32 -0.72 -8.30
N GLU A 288 11.83 -1.94 -8.23
CA GLU A 288 13.27 -2.26 -8.12
C GLU A 288 13.89 -2.67 -9.47
N ASP A 289 13.22 -2.40 -10.59
CA ASP A 289 13.74 -2.64 -11.94
C ASP A 289 14.48 -1.41 -12.48
N PRO A 290 15.83 -1.44 -12.60
CA PRO A 290 16.61 -0.32 -13.09
C PRO A 290 16.35 -0.02 -14.58
N VAL A 291 15.92 -1.00 -15.38
CA VAL A 291 15.64 -0.79 -16.81
C VAL A 291 14.39 0.08 -16.98
N LYS A 292 13.35 -0.18 -16.18
CA LYS A 292 12.13 0.65 -16.16
C LYS A 292 12.42 2.08 -15.68
N TRP A 293 13.26 2.23 -14.68
CA TRP A 293 13.69 3.55 -14.23
C TRP A 293 14.47 4.28 -15.33
N GLU A 294 15.45 3.63 -15.98
CA GLU A 294 16.23 4.27 -17.03
C GLU A 294 15.36 4.69 -18.23
N ASP A 295 14.32 3.91 -18.54
CA ASP A 295 13.35 4.27 -19.57
C ASP A 295 12.55 5.55 -19.24
N LEU A 296 12.09 5.69 -17.99
CA LEU A 296 11.47 6.94 -17.53
C LEU A 296 12.48 8.09 -17.48
N ARG A 297 13.67 7.84 -16.94
CA ARG A 297 14.75 8.82 -16.82
C ARG A 297 15.16 9.39 -18.18
N THR A 298 15.26 8.53 -19.21
CA THR A 298 15.53 8.96 -20.59
C THR A 298 14.43 9.90 -21.11
N CYS A 299 13.17 9.62 -20.79
CA CYS A 299 12.07 10.52 -21.13
C CYS A 299 12.17 11.86 -20.40
N LEU A 300 12.47 11.84 -19.10
CA LEU A 300 12.65 13.04 -18.27
C LEU A 300 13.82 13.91 -18.75
N LEU A 301 14.94 13.29 -19.13
CA LEU A 301 16.06 13.98 -19.78
C LEU A 301 15.64 14.55 -21.14
N GLY A 302 14.84 13.80 -21.91
CA GLY A 302 14.31 14.25 -23.19
C GLY A 302 13.40 15.48 -23.09
N ILE A 303 12.63 15.65 -22.02
CA ILE A 303 11.77 16.83 -21.81
C ILE A 303 12.50 18.00 -21.15
N SER A 304 13.61 17.74 -20.46
CA SER A 304 14.41 18.75 -19.75
C SER A 304 15.20 19.61 -20.74
N ALA A 305 14.71 20.82 -21.02
CA ALA A 305 15.41 21.80 -21.87
C ALA A 305 16.43 22.65 -21.10
N THR A 306 16.37 22.61 -19.77
CA THR A 306 17.24 23.35 -18.86
C THR A 306 18.04 22.39 -17.97
N THR A 307 19.12 22.88 -17.38
CA THR A 307 19.73 22.25 -16.20
C THR A 307 18.90 22.57 -14.96
N ARG A 308 19.08 21.82 -13.86
CA ARG A 308 18.44 22.10 -12.54
C ARG A 308 17.02 21.56 -12.38
N ASN A 309 16.65 20.49 -13.07
CA ASN A 309 15.37 19.83 -12.81
C ASN A 309 15.49 18.85 -11.64
N GLY A 310 14.46 18.78 -10.81
CA GLY A 310 14.43 17.96 -9.60
C GLY A 310 13.40 16.83 -9.69
N VAL A 311 13.71 15.68 -9.11
CA VAL A 311 12.75 14.61 -8.84
C VAL A 311 12.83 14.24 -7.37
N ILE A 312 11.71 14.26 -6.66
CA ILE A 312 11.58 13.69 -5.32
C ILE A 312 10.94 12.31 -5.49
N VAL A 313 11.58 11.28 -4.95
CA VAL A 313 11.02 9.92 -4.94
C VAL A 313 10.71 9.54 -3.50
N THR A 314 9.46 9.23 -3.16
CA THR A 314 9.17 8.64 -1.84
C THR A 314 9.13 7.12 -1.97
N THR A 315 9.81 6.40 -1.08
CA THR A 315 9.87 4.93 -1.14
C THR A 315 10.08 4.31 0.24
N ARG A 316 9.80 3.00 0.35
CA ARG A 316 10.00 2.21 1.56
C ARG A 316 11.33 1.46 1.58
N THR A 317 11.99 1.30 0.43
CA THR A 317 13.19 0.45 0.32
C THR A 317 14.40 1.28 -0.10
N ASP A 318 15.55 0.92 0.47
CA ASP A 318 16.84 1.48 0.06
C ASP A 318 17.24 1.03 -1.35
N ASP A 319 16.71 -0.11 -1.81
CA ASP A 319 16.96 -0.64 -3.16
C ASP A 319 16.40 0.31 -4.23
N VAL A 320 15.15 0.76 -4.10
CA VAL A 320 14.55 1.78 -4.98
C VAL A 320 15.36 3.07 -4.91
N ALA A 321 15.75 3.50 -3.70
CA ALA A 321 16.54 4.71 -3.50
C ALA A 321 17.90 4.65 -4.20
N SER A 322 18.57 3.50 -4.16
CA SER A 322 19.85 3.27 -4.83
C SER A 322 19.72 3.20 -6.34
N ILE A 323 18.60 2.70 -6.86
CA ILE A 323 18.35 2.62 -8.31
C ILE A 323 18.07 4.02 -8.88
N MET A 324 17.27 4.82 -8.18
CA MET A 324 16.76 6.08 -8.72
C MET A 324 17.57 7.31 -8.32
N GLY A 325 18.19 7.28 -7.13
CA GLY A 325 18.83 8.45 -6.53
C GLY A 325 20.10 8.89 -7.25
N THR A 326 20.20 10.19 -7.51
CA THR A 326 21.46 10.84 -7.88
C THR A 326 22.02 11.69 -6.73
N LEU A 327 21.14 12.08 -5.80
CA LEU A 327 21.50 12.73 -4.55
C LEU A 327 21.47 11.73 -3.39
N GLY A 328 22.16 12.08 -2.30
CA GLY A 328 22.12 11.31 -1.06
C GLY A 328 20.69 11.18 -0.52
N SER A 329 20.28 9.96 -0.16
CA SER A 329 18.92 9.70 0.31
C SER A 329 18.62 10.38 1.65
N HIS A 330 17.38 10.87 1.79
CA HIS A 330 16.84 11.36 3.05
C HIS A 330 16.07 10.24 3.76
N HIS A 331 16.70 9.61 4.75
CA HIS A 331 16.03 8.63 5.61
C HIS A 331 15.16 9.32 6.65
N LEU A 332 13.84 9.23 6.45
CA LEU A 332 12.87 9.81 7.36
C LEU A 332 12.82 9.02 8.66
N LYS A 333 13.13 9.70 9.77
CA LYS A 333 13.16 9.10 11.10
C LYS A 333 11.79 9.13 11.77
N ASN A 334 11.61 8.28 12.78
CA ASN A 334 10.49 8.31 13.70
C ASN A 334 10.41 9.68 14.40
N LEU A 335 9.19 10.10 14.72
CA LEU A 335 8.99 11.32 15.49
C LEU A 335 9.53 11.15 16.92
N PRO A 336 10.12 12.21 17.49
CA PRO A 336 10.33 12.30 18.93
C PRO A 336 9.04 12.01 19.70
N GLU A 337 9.17 11.40 20.89
CA GLU A 337 8.03 11.01 21.74
C GLU A 337 7.08 12.18 22.00
N VAL A 338 7.61 13.39 22.21
CA VAL A 338 6.83 14.61 22.43
C VAL A 338 5.95 14.94 21.22
N HIS A 339 6.49 14.86 20.00
CA HIS A 339 5.73 15.12 18.78
C HIS A 339 4.72 14.01 18.48
N CYS A 340 5.09 12.76 18.76
CA CYS A 340 4.18 11.62 18.64
C CYS A 340 2.98 11.74 19.60
N TRP A 341 3.24 12.19 20.83
CA TRP A 341 2.19 12.55 21.79
C TRP A 341 1.30 13.67 21.26
N THR A 342 1.86 14.76 20.72
CA THR A 342 1.05 15.86 20.18
C THR A 342 0.09 15.38 19.08
N VAL A 343 0.56 14.52 18.16
CA VAL A 343 -0.30 13.94 17.10
C VAL A 343 -1.42 13.09 17.69
N PHE A 344 -1.12 12.26 18.69
CA PHE A 344 -2.11 11.46 19.40
C PHE A 344 -3.13 12.35 20.13
N GLU A 345 -2.64 13.34 20.86
CA GLU A 345 -3.40 14.25 21.71
C GLU A 345 -4.41 15.07 20.90
N GLN A 346 -3.97 15.63 19.77
CA GLN A 346 -4.83 16.39 18.86
C GLN A 346 -6.05 15.58 18.39
N ARG A 347 -5.89 14.26 18.23
CA ARG A 347 -6.98 13.36 17.79
C ARG A 347 -7.83 12.87 18.97
N ALA A 348 -7.18 12.44 20.05
CA ALA A 348 -7.88 11.86 21.19
C ALA A 348 -8.77 12.88 21.92
N PHE A 349 -8.29 14.11 22.08
CA PHE A 349 -8.99 15.17 22.81
C PHE A 349 -9.63 16.21 21.89
N ALA A 350 -9.83 15.87 20.60
CA ALA A 350 -10.61 16.71 19.69
C ALA A 350 -12.04 16.91 20.22
N SER A 351 -12.76 17.91 19.68
CA SER A 351 -14.14 18.22 20.09
C SER A 351 -15.01 16.95 20.14
N GLY A 352 -15.80 16.82 21.21
CA GLY A 352 -16.59 15.62 21.48
C GLY A 352 -15.80 14.43 22.03
N GLY A 353 -14.50 14.57 22.32
CA GLY A 353 -13.62 13.60 23.00
C GLY A 353 -13.80 13.54 24.53
N PRO A 354 -13.04 12.69 25.26
CA PRO A 354 -13.04 12.70 26.72
C PRO A 354 -12.42 13.99 27.29
N PRO A 355 -12.67 14.33 28.57
CA PRO A 355 -12.06 15.50 29.20
C PRO A 355 -10.55 15.32 29.31
N LYS A 356 -9.81 16.37 28.95
CA LYS A 356 -8.35 16.42 29.07
C LYS A 356 -7.95 16.66 30.54
N THR A 357 -8.10 15.63 31.37
CA THR A 357 -7.65 15.65 32.77
C THR A 357 -6.22 15.10 32.88
N PRO A 358 -5.48 15.42 33.95
CA PRO A 358 -4.14 14.87 34.17
C PRO A 358 -4.08 13.34 34.13
N GLU A 359 -5.16 12.66 34.51
CA GLU A 359 -5.26 11.20 34.48
C GLU A 359 -5.35 10.65 33.05
N PHE A 360 -6.25 11.20 32.22
CA PHE A 360 -6.38 10.79 30.82
C PHE A 360 -5.12 11.13 30.03
N GLU A 361 -4.48 12.28 30.31
CA GLU A 361 -3.19 12.63 29.72
C GLU A 361 -2.10 11.61 30.08
N ALA A 362 -2.00 11.22 31.35
CA ALA A 362 -0.99 10.27 31.79
C ALA A 362 -1.14 8.90 31.11
N ILE A 363 -2.38 8.40 30.98
CA ILE A 363 -2.65 7.15 30.26
C ILE A 363 -2.37 7.32 28.76
N GLY A 364 -2.84 8.41 28.17
CA GLY A 364 -2.62 8.73 26.77
C GLY A 364 -1.13 8.78 26.40
N ARG A 365 -0.29 9.41 27.22
CA ARG A 365 1.16 9.46 26.99
C ARG A 365 1.78 8.07 26.99
N GLN A 366 1.32 7.19 27.88
CA GLN A 366 1.76 5.79 27.92
C GLN A 366 1.37 5.04 26.64
N VAL A 367 0.18 5.29 26.10
CA VAL A 367 -0.26 4.71 24.82
C VAL A 367 0.51 5.29 23.65
N ALA A 368 0.68 6.62 23.58
CA ALA A 368 1.44 7.29 22.53
C ALA A 368 2.90 6.83 22.49
N LYS A 369 3.50 6.54 23.65
CA LYS A 369 4.84 5.94 23.72
C LYS A 369 4.92 4.58 23.01
N LYS A 370 3.83 3.78 23.06
CA LYS A 370 3.74 2.49 22.36
C LYS A 370 3.65 2.63 20.83
N CYS A 371 3.33 3.81 20.31
CA CYS A 371 3.38 4.11 18.88
C CYS A 371 4.80 4.15 18.31
N GLY A 372 5.84 4.15 19.17
CA GLY A 372 7.24 4.12 18.73
C GLY A 372 7.63 5.30 17.84
N GLY A 373 6.96 6.45 17.96
CA GLY A 373 7.22 7.62 17.10
C GLY A 373 6.66 7.51 15.69
N VAL A 374 5.77 6.55 15.39
CA VAL A 374 5.10 6.44 14.10
C VAL A 374 3.85 7.33 14.07
N PRO A 375 3.78 8.39 13.23
CA PRO A 375 2.64 9.30 13.16
C PRO A 375 1.30 8.61 12.87
N LEU A 376 1.28 7.66 11.93
CA LEU A 376 0.04 6.94 11.60
C LEU A 376 -0.50 6.12 12.78
N ALA A 377 0.37 5.45 13.53
CA ALA A 377 -0.03 4.73 14.75
C ALA A 377 -0.62 5.69 15.79
N ALA A 378 0.01 6.85 15.97
CA ALA A 378 -0.49 7.89 16.88
C ALA A 378 -1.86 8.45 16.43
N LYS A 379 -2.07 8.70 15.14
CA LYS A 379 -3.37 9.14 14.61
C LYS A 379 -4.45 8.09 14.82
N VAL A 380 -4.17 6.82 14.53
CA VAL A 380 -5.12 5.71 14.68
C VAL A 380 -5.51 5.52 16.14
N LEU A 381 -4.53 5.38 17.04
CA LEU A 381 -4.82 5.19 18.46
C LEU A 381 -5.46 6.45 19.08
N GLY A 382 -5.00 7.64 18.70
CA GLY A 382 -5.63 8.88 19.17
C GLY A 382 -7.10 8.94 18.75
N GLY A 383 -7.40 8.62 17.49
CA GLY A 383 -8.77 8.55 16.98
C GLY A 383 -9.62 7.48 17.65
N MET A 384 -9.06 6.30 17.92
CA MET A 384 -9.76 5.25 18.67
C MET A 384 -10.10 5.72 20.09
N MET A 385 -9.16 6.37 20.76
CA MET A 385 -9.30 6.81 22.15
C MET A 385 -10.27 7.99 22.30
N HIS A 386 -10.52 8.76 21.24
CA HIS A 386 -11.55 9.82 21.19
C HIS A 386 -12.96 9.30 21.54
N SER A 387 -13.27 8.08 21.09
CA SER A 387 -14.57 7.43 21.34
C SER A 387 -14.73 6.90 22.77
N LYS A 388 -13.62 6.74 23.51
CA LYS A 388 -13.59 6.11 24.83
C LYS A 388 -13.73 7.18 25.92
N LYS A 389 -14.81 7.09 26.70
CA LYS A 389 -15.16 8.12 27.71
C LYS A 389 -14.74 7.74 29.11
N GLU A 390 -14.63 6.45 29.37
CA GLU A 390 -14.29 5.94 30.69
C GLU A 390 -12.81 5.65 30.81
N LYS A 391 -12.27 5.85 32.02
CA LYS A 391 -10.89 5.54 32.36
C LYS A 391 -10.57 4.05 32.17
N SER A 392 -11.52 3.18 32.51
CA SER A 392 -11.45 1.72 32.35
C SER A 392 -11.14 1.32 30.89
N GLU A 393 -11.81 1.95 29.93
CA GLU A 393 -11.61 1.72 28.50
C GLU A 393 -10.20 2.12 28.04
N TRP A 394 -9.71 3.27 28.54
CA TRP A 394 -8.36 3.74 28.24
C TRP A 394 -7.27 2.82 28.82
N LEU A 395 -7.49 2.33 30.04
CA LEU A 395 -6.61 1.34 30.69
C LEU A 395 -6.63 0.01 29.94
N CYS A 396 -7.79 -0.44 29.45
CA CYS A 396 -7.91 -1.67 28.66
C CYS A 396 -7.06 -1.62 27.39
N ILE A 397 -7.11 -0.50 26.66
CA ILE A 397 -6.24 -0.29 25.49
C ILE A 397 -4.78 -0.23 25.90
N ARG A 398 -4.45 0.51 26.96
CA ARG A 398 -3.08 0.62 27.44
C ARG A 398 -2.52 -0.75 27.84
N ASP A 399 -3.27 -1.56 28.57
CA ASP A 399 -2.79 -2.81 29.17
C ASP A 399 -3.05 -4.03 28.28
N SER A 400 -3.55 -3.83 27.06
CA SER A 400 -3.85 -4.91 26.13
C SER A 400 -2.66 -5.84 25.88
N GLU A 401 -2.93 -7.15 25.89
CA GLU A 401 -1.95 -8.19 25.57
C GLU A 401 -1.42 -8.09 24.14
N ILE A 402 -2.13 -7.39 23.24
CA ILE A 402 -1.68 -7.13 21.85
C ILE A 402 -0.33 -6.42 21.84
N TRP A 403 -0.02 -5.63 22.87
CA TRP A 403 1.28 -4.98 23.02
C TRP A 403 2.43 -5.94 23.30
N THR A 404 2.15 -7.19 23.69
CA THR A 404 3.16 -8.21 23.98
C THR A 404 3.41 -9.16 22.81
N LEU A 405 2.57 -9.12 21.78
CA LEU A 405 2.69 -9.98 20.60
C LEU A 405 4.02 -9.75 19.86
N PRO A 406 4.71 -10.81 19.41
CA PRO A 406 5.95 -10.69 18.68
C PRO A 406 5.68 -10.29 17.22
N GLU A 407 5.42 -9.00 16.97
CA GLU A 407 5.32 -8.45 15.61
C GLU A 407 5.71 -6.96 15.56
N ASP A 408 6.47 -6.61 14.51
CA ASP A 408 7.13 -5.35 14.15
C ASP A 408 7.95 -4.62 15.24
N LYS A 409 8.97 -3.86 14.82
CA LYS A 409 9.82 -3.05 15.72
C LYS A 409 9.16 -1.72 16.13
N ASN A 410 8.03 -1.35 15.52
CA ASN A 410 7.58 0.05 15.42
C ASN A 410 6.13 0.29 15.88
N GLY A 411 5.43 -0.74 16.36
CA GLY A 411 4.10 -0.67 16.97
C GLY A 411 2.93 -0.45 16.00
N ILE A 412 3.17 -0.26 14.69
CA ILE A 412 2.12 0.16 13.76
C ILE A 412 1.10 -0.96 13.51
N LEU A 413 1.55 -2.20 13.35
CA LEU A 413 0.63 -3.34 13.16
C LEU A 413 -0.19 -3.62 14.42
N ARG A 414 0.40 -3.41 15.61
CA ARG A 414 -0.30 -3.54 16.89
C ARG A 414 -1.37 -2.46 17.06
N ALA A 415 -1.03 -1.22 16.72
CA ALA A 415 -1.96 -0.10 16.74
C ALA A 415 -3.14 -0.32 15.78
N LEU A 416 -2.88 -0.83 14.58
CA LEU A 416 -3.93 -1.19 13.63
C LEU A 416 -4.80 -2.33 14.17
N LYS A 417 -4.22 -3.44 14.64
CA LYS A 417 -4.97 -4.56 15.23
C LYS A 417 -5.88 -4.11 16.37
N LEU A 418 -5.40 -3.23 17.23
CA LEU A 418 -6.21 -2.66 18.33
C LEU A 418 -7.38 -1.79 17.84
N SER A 419 -7.24 -1.09 16.72
CA SER A 419 -8.33 -0.29 16.16
C SER A 419 -9.39 -1.11 15.43
N PHE A 420 -9.08 -2.36 15.06
CA PHE A 420 -10.02 -3.27 14.41
C PHE A 420 -10.79 -4.16 15.40
N ASN A 421 -10.27 -4.30 16.62
CA ASN A 421 -10.89 -5.02 17.74
C ASN A 421 -11.69 -4.05 18.62
#